data_AF-A0A1R1XUN3-F1
#
_entry.id   AF-A0A1R1XUN3-F1
#
_cell.length_a   1.000
_cell.length_b   1.000
_cell.length_c   1.000
_cell.angle_alpha   90.00
_cell.angle_beta   90.00
_cell.angle_gamma   90.00
#
_symmetry.space_group_name_H-M   'P 1'
#
loop_
_entity.id
_entity.type
_entity.pdbx_description
1 polymer ?
#
loop_
_entity_poly.entity_id
_entity_poly.type
_entity_poly.pdbx_seq_one_letter_code
_entity_poly.pdbx_strand_id
1 'polypeptide(L)'
;MRIVLVRTVLVPILCYVGEIFGMSATRAGAFQKIADDAARLVAGVGRSTALQRLRNELKIKKINTRVSVARERVHTKWAGSKTWISEMINQPFKNRLDTWVSGSIRWKKRFLKGADSKTTAQALRDRKIRYGRSKITQWAMSNNIELTCN
;
A
#
# COMPACT_ATOMS: atom_id res chain seq x y z
N MET A 1 9.36 23.13 1.41
CA MET A 1 10.52 22.20 1.45
C MET A 1 10.36 21.03 2.41
N ARG A 2 9.94 21.22 3.67
CA ARG A 2 9.92 20.15 4.70
C ARG A 2 9.09 18.90 4.33
N ILE A 3 7.95 19.07 3.65
CA ILE A 3 7.13 17.93 3.20
C ILE A 3 7.79 17.08 2.11
N VAL A 4 8.62 17.70 1.28
CA VAL A 4 9.32 16.99 0.20
C VAL A 4 10.26 15.96 0.81
N LEU A 5 11.01 16.35 1.86
CA LEU A 5 11.90 15.44 2.60
C LEU A 5 11.16 14.22 3.17
N VAL A 6 9.96 14.42 3.73
CA VAL A 6 9.15 13.29 4.21
C VAL A 6 8.79 12.34 3.06
N ARG A 7 8.42 12.88 1.89
CA ARG A 7 7.99 12.07 0.74
C ARG A 7 9.15 11.38 0.02
N THR A 8 10.32 12.01 -0.04
CA THR A 8 11.47 11.53 -0.83
C THR A 8 12.49 10.77 0.00
N VAL A 9 12.62 11.04 1.30
CA VAL A 9 13.61 10.40 2.17
C VAL A 9 12.91 9.47 3.16
N LEU A 10 12.01 10.00 3.99
CA LEU A 10 11.43 9.21 5.08
C LEU A 10 10.54 8.07 4.57
N VAL A 11 9.63 8.37 3.62
CA VAL A 11 8.70 7.35 3.08
C VAL A 11 9.46 6.20 2.41
N PRO A 12 10.49 6.42 1.55
CA PRO A 12 11.29 5.33 1.02
C PRO A 12 12.04 4.51 2.07
N ILE A 13 12.63 5.15 3.09
CA ILE A 13 13.30 4.44 4.20
C ILE A 13 12.29 3.51 4.91
N LEU A 14 11.10 4.01 5.23
CA LEU A 14 10.06 3.20 5.86
C LEU A 14 9.51 2.10 4.93
N CYS A 15 9.50 2.34 3.61
CA CYS A 15 9.08 1.34 2.63
C CYS A 15 10.12 0.23 2.42
N TYR A 16 11.41 0.52 2.58
CA TYR A 16 12.47 -0.49 2.50
C TYR A 16 12.25 -1.62 3.51
N VAL A 17 11.89 -1.25 4.74
CA VAL A 17 11.52 -2.21 5.81
C VAL A 17 10.28 -3.06 5.45
N GLY A 18 9.53 -2.66 4.42
CA GLY A 18 8.43 -3.43 3.83
C GLY A 18 8.80 -4.80 3.31
N GLU A 19 10.10 -5.09 3.16
CA GLU A 19 10.58 -6.45 2.96
C GLU A 19 10.23 -7.37 4.15
N ILE A 20 10.43 -6.90 5.38
CA ILE A 20 10.29 -7.67 6.63
C ILE A 20 8.82 -7.87 7.02
N PHE A 21 8.03 -6.80 7.03
CA PHE A 21 6.63 -6.88 7.48
C PHE A 21 5.64 -7.31 6.38
N GLY A 22 6.11 -7.47 5.15
CA GLY A 22 5.29 -7.89 4.01
C GLY A 22 4.17 -6.90 3.66
N MET A 23 3.12 -7.40 3.01
CA MET A 23 1.94 -6.61 2.60
C MET A 23 0.85 -6.51 3.68
N SER A 24 1.22 -6.68 4.96
CA SER A 24 0.27 -6.67 6.07
C SER A 24 0.08 -5.27 6.63
N ALA A 25 -1.16 -4.82 6.71
CA ALA A 25 -1.50 -3.52 7.29
C ALA A 25 -1.25 -3.47 8.81
N THR A 26 -1.42 -4.59 9.52
CA THR A 26 -1.21 -4.65 10.97
C THR A 26 0.27 -4.52 11.32
N ARG A 27 1.13 -5.27 10.62
CA ARG A 27 2.59 -5.21 10.82
C ARG A 27 3.18 -3.86 10.37
N ALA A 28 2.60 -3.24 9.34
CA ALA A 28 2.98 -1.90 8.89
C ALA A 28 2.50 -0.76 9.81
N GLY A 29 1.71 -1.05 10.86
CA GLY A 29 1.06 -0.05 11.69
C GLY A 29 2.03 0.89 12.42
N ALA A 30 3.11 0.33 12.98
CA ALA A 30 4.15 1.12 13.67
C ALA A 30 4.84 2.10 12.72
N PHE A 31 5.22 1.64 11.53
CA PHE A 31 5.85 2.48 10.50
C PHE A 31 4.90 3.56 9.97
N GLN A 32 3.62 3.22 9.82
CA GLN A 32 2.61 4.18 9.40
C GLN A 32 2.46 5.29 10.44
N LYS A 33 2.49 4.95 11.73
CA LYS A 33 2.43 5.93 12.82
C LYS A 33 3.61 6.91 12.77
N ILE A 34 4.83 6.42 12.53
CA ILE A 34 6.02 7.28 12.36
C ILE A 34 5.85 8.24 11.18
N ALA A 35 5.38 7.76 10.03
CA ALA A 35 5.12 8.62 8.88
C ALA A 35 4.02 9.66 9.15
N ASP A 36 3.00 9.29 9.94
CA ASP A 36 1.90 10.17 10.30
C ASP A 36 2.32 11.26 11.28
N ASP A 37 3.15 10.90 12.26
CA ASP A 37 3.68 11.85 13.23
C ASP A 37 4.63 12.83 12.53
N ALA A 38 5.48 12.37 11.61
CA ALA A 38 6.27 13.24 10.75
C ALA A 38 5.40 14.18 9.89
N ALA A 39 4.31 13.67 9.32
CA ALA A 39 3.36 14.47 8.56
C ALA A 39 2.69 15.56 9.41
N ARG A 40 2.32 15.24 10.66
CA ARG A 40 1.76 16.20 11.62
C ARG A 40 2.77 17.28 11.99
N LEU A 41 4.02 16.90 12.29
CA LEU A 41 5.09 17.83 12.63
C LEU A 41 5.36 18.82 11.49
N VAL A 42 5.38 18.33 10.25
CA VAL A 42 5.59 19.18 9.07
C VAL A 42 4.42 20.13 8.83
N ALA A 43 3.19 19.69 9.09
CA ALA A 43 2.00 20.50 8.89
C ALA A 43 1.65 21.40 10.10
N GLY A 44 2.35 21.25 11.24
CA GLY A 44 2.11 22.05 12.45
C GLY A 44 0.76 21.78 13.12
N VAL A 45 0.18 20.59 12.92
CA VAL A 45 -1.19 20.27 13.36
C VAL A 45 -1.22 19.36 14.58
N GLY A 46 -2.18 19.61 15.48
CA GLY A 46 -2.39 18.83 16.69
C GLY A 46 -2.90 17.40 16.44
N ARG A 47 -2.91 16.58 17.50
CA ARG A 47 -3.31 15.16 17.45
C ARG A 47 -4.77 14.92 17.05
N SER A 48 -5.65 15.92 17.25
CA SER A 48 -7.08 15.90 16.90
C SER A 48 -7.35 15.91 15.40
N THR A 49 -6.35 16.21 14.59
CA THR A 49 -6.51 16.33 13.13
C THR A 49 -6.78 14.97 12.48
N ALA A 50 -7.76 14.94 11.56
CA ALA A 50 -8.07 13.76 10.77
C ALA A 50 -6.90 13.35 9.87
N LEU A 51 -6.13 12.33 10.28
CA LEU A 51 -4.96 11.83 9.57
C LEU A 51 -5.23 11.44 8.11
N GLN A 52 -6.41 10.91 7.81
CA GLN A 52 -6.77 10.55 6.45
C GLN A 52 -6.84 11.77 5.52
N ARG A 53 -7.36 12.90 6.01
CA ARG A 53 -7.42 14.15 5.25
C ARG A 53 -6.03 14.71 5.06
N LEU A 54 -5.25 14.76 6.14
CA LEU A 54 -3.87 15.24 6.13
C LEU A 54 -3.00 14.48 5.11
N ARG A 55 -3.08 13.16 5.09
CA ARG A 55 -2.34 12.33 4.13
C ARG A 55 -2.74 12.60 2.69
N ASN A 56 -4.04 12.80 2.42
CA ASN A 56 -4.54 13.11 1.08
C ASN A 56 -4.01 14.47 0.61
N GLU A 57 -4.10 15.51 1.46
CA GLU A 57 -3.58 16.86 1.15
C GLU A 57 -2.07 16.86 0.90
N LEU A 58 -1.33 16.15 1.75
CA LEU A 58 0.12 16.01 1.62
C LEU A 58 0.53 15.01 0.52
N LYS A 59 -0.44 14.38 -0.17
CA LYS A 59 -0.24 13.36 -1.21
C LYS A 59 0.70 12.23 -0.74
N ILE A 60 0.52 11.79 0.51
CA ILE A 60 1.25 10.67 1.13
C ILE A 60 0.36 9.43 1.11
N LYS A 61 0.75 8.44 0.31
CA LYS A 61 0.09 7.12 0.30
C LYS A 61 0.49 6.34 1.56
N LYS A 62 -0.41 5.48 2.05
CA LYS A 62 -0.09 4.55 3.14
C LYS A 62 1.10 3.67 2.75
N ILE A 63 1.99 3.40 3.70
CA ILE A 63 3.22 2.63 3.48
C ILE A 63 2.89 1.25 2.93
N ASN A 64 1.92 0.55 3.55
CA ASN A 64 1.49 -0.76 3.09
C ASN A 64 1.06 -0.73 1.61
N THR A 65 0.27 0.27 1.21
CA THR A 65 -0.18 0.40 -0.19
C THR A 65 0.99 0.60 -1.14
N ARG A 66 2.00 1.40 -0.75
CA ARG A 66 3.18 1.64 -1.59
C ARG A 66 4.04 0.37 -1.73
N VAL A 67 4.25 -0.35 -0.64
CA VAL A 67 5.00 -1.62 -0.62
C VAL A 67 4.27 -2.69 -1.44
N SER A 68 2.96 -2.83 -1.29
CA SER A 68 2.17 -3.80 -2.06
C SER A 68 2.23 -3.55 -3.56
N VAL A 69 2.09 -2.29 -3.99
CA VAL A 69 2.20 -1.94 -5.41
C VAL A 69 3.61 -2.17 -5.95
N ALA A 70 4.64 -1.85 -5.16
CA ALA A 70 6.03 -2.13 -5.54
C ALA A 70 6.26 -3.64 -5.72
N ARG A 71 5.76 -4.48 -4.79
CA ARG A 71 5.87 -5.94 -4.86
C ARG A 71 5.13 -6.51 -6.07
N GLU A 72 3.91 -6.06 -6.34
CA GLU A 72 3.19 -6.47 -7.54
C GLU A 72 3.98 -6.13 -8.81
N ARG A 73 4.49 -4.90 -8.91
CA ARG A 73 5.32 -4.47 -10.05
C ARG A 73 6.54 -5.36 -10.24
N VAL A 74 7.22 -5.69 -9.14
CA VAL A 74 8.39 -6.58 -9.14
C VAL A 74 8.01 -7.96 -9.67
N HIS A 75 6.91 -8.55 -9.17
CA HIS A 75 6.41 -9.84 -9.66
C HIS A 75 6.11 -9.82 -11.16
N THR A 76 5.41 -8.79 -11.64
CA THR A 76 5.06 -8.69 -13.06
C THR A 76 6.30 -8.45 -13.93
N LYS A 77 7.23 -7.61 -13.50
CA LYS A 77 8.46 -7.29 -14.23
C LYS A 77 9.37 -8.51 -14.35
N TRP A 78 9.56 -9.25 -13.26
CA TRP A 78 10.54 -10.31 -13.19
C TRP A 78 10.00 -11.69 -13.59
N ALA A 79 8.68 -11.87 -13.69
CA ALA A 79 8.10 -13.12 -14.18
C ALA A 79 8.57 -13.52 -15.60
N GLY A 80 8.81 -12.54 -16.48
CA GLY A 80 9.26 -12.79 -17.86
C GLY A 80 10.77 -12.64 -18.10
N SER A 81 11.58 -12.40 -17.07
CA SER A 81 13.03 -12.20 -17.22
C SER A 81 13.77 -13.55 -17.34
N LYS A 82 14.94 -13.59 -17.99
CA LYS A 82 15.82 -14.78 -18.04
C LYS A 82 16.77 -14.86 -16.83
N THR A 83 16.24 -14.68 -15.63
CA THR A 83 17.03 -14.61 -14.38
C THR A 83 16.56 -15.70 -13.42
N TRP A 84 17.43 -16.17 -12.52
CA TRP A 84 17.06 -17.12 -11.46
C TRP A 84 15.85 -16.66 -10.61
N ILE A 85 15.58 -15.34 -10.54
CA ILE A 85 14.40 -14.79 -9.87
C ILE A 85 13.09 -15.18 -10.58
N SER A 86 13.08 -15.23 -11.92
CA SER A 86 11.89 -15.64 -12.69
C SER A 86 11.61 -17.13 -12.49
N GLU A 87 12.67 -17.94 -12.49
CA GLU A 87 12.59 -19.36 -12.13
C GLU A 87 12.01 -19.53 -10.73
N MET A 88 12.49 -18.75 -9.74
CA MET A 88 11.94 -18.78 -8.39
C MET A 88 10.47 -18.34 -8.30
N ILE A 89 10.02 -17.41 -9.16
CA ILE A 89 8.61 -16.99 -9.23
C ILE A 89 7.73 -18.08 -9.84
N ASN A 90 8.21 -18.73 -10.92
CA ASN A 90 7.48 -19.77 -11.64
C ASN A 90 7.49 -21.10 -10.89
N GLN A 91 8.59 -21.40 -10.20
CA GLN A 91 8.83 -22.60 -9.41
C GLN A 91 9.30 -22.21 -8.00
N PRO A 92 8.38 -21.80 -7.12
CA PRO A 92 8.72 -21.47 -5.74
C PRO A 92 9.23 -22.70 -4.99
N PHE A 93 10.19 -22.50 -4.09
CA PHE A 93 10.75 -23.57 -3.26
C PHE A 93 9.66 -24.27 -2.43
N LYS A 94 9.55 -25.59 -2.58
CA LYS A 94 8.59 -26.41 -1.82
C LYS A 94 8.92 -26.45 -0.32
N ASN A 95 10.22 -26.37 0.01
CA ASN A 95 10.73 -26.54 1.36
C ASN A 95 10.59 -25.27 2.21
N ARG A 96 10.42 -24.09 1.56
CA ARG A 96 10.32 -22.79 2.21
C ARG A 96 8.97 -22.14 1.90
N LEU A 97 8.03 -22.30 2.81
CA LEU A 97 6.65 -21.83 2.64
C LEU A 97 6.48 -20.32 2.84
N ASP A 98 7.40 -19.64 3.52
CA ASP A 98 7.32 -18.21 3.82
C ASP A 98 8.46 -17.40 3.20
N THR A 99 8.44 -17.30 1.87
CA THR A 99 9.34 -16.43 1.10
C THR A 99 8.59 -15.18 0.64
N TRP A 100 9.34 -14.16 0.22
CA TRP A 100 8.73 -12.96 -0.35
C TRP A 100 7.89 -13.29 -1.61
N VAL A 101 8.30 -14.29 -2.40
CA VAL A 101 7.57 -14.82 -3.57
C VAL A 101 6.28 -15.51 -3.15
N SER A 102 6.35 -16.50 -2.26
CA SER A 102 5.16 -17.25 -1.82
C SER A 102 4.17 -16.36 -1.07
N GLY A 103 4.67 -15.41 -0.28
CA GLY A 103 3.85 -14.39 0.40
C GLY A 103 3.10 -13.50 -0.59
N SER A 104 3.74 -13.11 -1.69
CA SER A 104 3.13 -12.26 -2.70
C SER A 104 2.13 -13.01 -3.58
N ILE A 105 2.39 -14.27 -3.91
CA ILE A 105 1.43 -15.15 -4.59
C ILE A 105 0.19 -15.36 -3.70
N ARG A 106 0.37 -15.66 -2.40
CA ARG A 106 -0.74 -15.80 -1.45
C ARG A 106 -1.56 -14.52 -1.35
N TRP A 107 -0.90 -13.37 -1.29
CA TRP A 107 -1.57 -12.07 -1.26
C TRP A 107 -2.37 -11.83 -2.55
N LYS A 108 -1.73 -12.00 -3.72
CA LYS A 108 -2.40 -11.89 -5.02
C LYS A 108 -3.62 -12.81 -5.08
N LYS A 109 -3.49 -14.07 -4.68
CA LYS A 109 -4.62 -15.00 -4.61
C LYS A 109 -5.72 -14.54 -3.66
N ARG A 110 -5.40 -13.93 -2.52
CA ARG A 110 -6.38 -13.46 -1.54
C ARG A 110 -7.11 -12.18 -1.97
N PHE A 111 -6.41 -11.26 -2.62
CA PHE A 111 -6.91 -9.91 -2.89
C PHE A 111 -7.30 -9.66 -4.34
N LEU A 112 -6.79 -10.47 -5.29
CA LEU A 112 -7.09 -10.37 -6.72
C LEU A 112 -7.95 -11.53 -7.23
N LYS A 113 -8.23 -12.60 -6.45
CA LYS A 113 -9.28 -13.56 -6.83
C LYS A 113 -10.65 -12.88 -6.70
N GLY A 114 -11.33 -12.67 -7.82
CA GLY A 114 -12.70 -12.15 -7.86
C GLY A 114 -12.80 -10.62 -7.82
N ALA A 115 -11.72 -9.92 -8.16
CA ALA A 115 -11.74 -8.47 -8.29
C ALA A 115 -11.69 -8.09 -9.77
N ASP A 116 -12.61 -7.24 -10.24
CA ASP A 116 -12.50 -6.57 -11.55
C ASP A 116 -11.24 -5.68 -11.62
N SER A 117 -10.64 -5.41 -10.46
CA SER A 117 -9.38 -4.68 -10.32
C SER A 117 -8.18 -5.52 -10.80
N LYS A 118 -7.64 -5.13 -11.95
CA LYS A 118 -6.45 -5.73 -12.58
C LYS A 118 -5.14 -5.46 -11.82
N THR A 119 -5.15 -4.56 -10.84
CA THR A 119 -3.94 -4.08 -10.14
C THR A 119 -4.16 -3.98 -8.62
N THR A 120 -3.11 -4.26 -7.84
CA THR A 120 -3.08 -4.17 -6.38
C THR A 120 -3.46 -2.77 -5.87
N ALA A 121 -3.08 -1.72 -6.59
CA ALA A 121 -3.50 -0.36 -6.28
C ALA A 121 -5.03 -0.19 -6.34
N GLN A 122 -5.68 -0.78 -7.35
CA GLN A 122 -7.13 -0.72 -7.51
C GLN A 122 -7.81 -1.58 -6.44
N ALA A 123 -7.36 -2.82 -6.23
CA ALA A 123 -7.94 -3.71 -5.21
C ALA A 123 -7.89 -3.09 -3.80
N LEU A 124 -6.80 -2.39 -3.46
CA LEU A 124 -6.69 -1.66 -2.19
C LEU A 124 -7.57 -0.41 -2.12
N ARG A 125 -7.82 0.27 -3.24
CA ARG A 125 -8.77 1.39 -3.33
C ARG A 125 -10.20 0.90 -3.17
N ASP A 126 -10.61 -0.12 -3.90
CA ASP A 126 -11.96 -0.71 -3.84
C ASP A 126 -12.27 -1.20 -2.43
N ARG A 127 -11.26 -1.78 -1.77
CA ARG A 127 -11.36 -2.17 -0.35
C ARG A 127 -11.57 -0.95 0.56
N LYS A 128 -10.82 0.14 0.36
CA LYS A 128 -10.97 1.38 1.14
C LYS A 128 -12.36 1.97 0.96
N ILE A 129 -12.92 1.90 -0.25
CA ILE A 129 -14.27 2.36 -0.57
C ILE A 129 -15.32 1.47 0.12
N ARG A 130 -15.24 0.13 -0.06
CA ARG A 130 -16.18 -0.83 0.54
C ARG A 130 -16.26 -0.75 2.07
N TYR A 131 -15.13 -0.60 2.75
CA TYR A 131 -15.09 -0.49 4.22
C TYR A 131 -15.15 0.96 4.72
N GLY A 132 -15.31 1.95 3.84
CA GLY A 132 -15.36 3.35 4.20
C GLY A 132 -16.72 3.73 4.78
N ARG A 133 -16.80 3.91 6.10
CA ARG A 133 -18.02 4.35 6.82
C ARG A 133 -18.16 5.87 6.99
N SER A 134 -17.43 6.67 6.22
CA SER A 134 -17.53 8.13 6.37
C SER A 134 -18.84 8.64 5.75
N LYS A 135 -19.45 9.69 6.33
CA LYS A 135 -20.64 10.33 5.74
C LYS A 135 -20.37 10.82 4.31
N ILE A 136 -19.14 11.21 4.01
CA ILE A 136 -18.69 11.64 2.67
C ILE A 136 -18.70 10.47 1.68
N THR A 137 -18.20 9.29 2.10
CA THR A 137 -18.20 8.10 1.22
C THR A 137 -19.63 7.62 0.96
N GLN A 138 -20.50 7.67 1.97
CA GLN A 138 -21.93 7.37 1.81
C GLN A 138 -22.61 8.37 0.86
N TRP A 139 -22.41 9.67 1.08
CA TRP A 139 -22.95 10.71 0.22
C TRP A 139 -22.48 10.56 -1.24
N ALA A 140 -21.18 10.31 -1.46
CA ALA A 140 -20.64 10.15 -2.81
C ALA A 140 -21.21 8.91 -3.52
N MET A 141 -21.40 7.80 -2.81
CA MET A 141 -22.07 6.61 -3.34
C MET A 141 -23.53 6.89 -3.70
N SER A 142 -24.27 7.60 -2.83
CA SER A 142 -25.67 7.98 -3.09
C SER A 142 -25.84 8.91 -4.30
N ASN A 143 -24.82 9.70 -4.63
CA ASN A 143 -24.84 10.63 -5.76
C ASN A 143 -24.13 10.08 -7.01
N ASN A 144 -23.71 8.81 -7.02
CA ASN A 144 -22.97 8.18 -8.13
C ASN A 144 -21.69 8.95 -8.53
N ILE A 145 -21.03 9.62 -7.58
CA ILE A 145 -19.81 10.37 -7.82
C ILE A 145 -18.60 9.45 -7.63
N GLU A 146 -17.78 9.29 -8.66
CA GLU A 146 -16.52 8.55 -8.55
C GLU A 146 -15.57 9.22 -7.56
N LEU A 147 -15.28 8.53 -6.46
CA LEU A 147 -14.32 8.98 -5.45
C LEU A 147 -12.87 8.86 -5.96
N THR A 148 -12.46 9.77 -6.82
CA THR A 148 -11.08 9.90 -7.30
C THR A 148 -10.21 10.58 -6.23
N CYS A 149 -9.73 9.80 -5.25
CA CYS A 149 -8.64 10.25 -4.40
C CYS A 149 -7.30 10.08 -5.15
N ASN A 150 -6.73 11.18 -5.64
CA ASN A 150 -5.39 11.24 -6.26
C ASN A 150 -4.26 10.79 -5.31
#